data_AF-A0A6J4UKY6-F1
#
_entry.id   AF-A0A6J4UKY6-F1
#
_cell.length_a   1.000
_cell.length_b   1.000
_cell.length_c   1.000
_cell.angle_alpha   90.00
_cell.angle_beta   90.00
_cell.angle_gamma   90.00
#
_symmetry.space_group_name_H-M   'P 1'
#
loop_
_entity.id
_entity.type
_entity.pdbx_description
1 polymer ?
#
loop_
_entity_poly.entity_id
_entity_poly.type
_entity_poly.pdbx_seq_one_letter_code
_entity_poly.pdbx_strand_id
1 'polypeptide(L)'
;MKSAKGQAFVTDASKPIVPDALSRSPLIRTVEFDTRAIDPIAEVLDVAATVAPFRLPSSTVWQMTVPGAAGRPVAMVTLWPGIGRVDVVAGQATVVFTGVVRVELVPGVEVQFRRANREVLIVARGGRVIVRV
;
A
#
# COMPACT_ATOMS: atom_id res chain seq x y z
N MET A 1 -10.78 -63.78 -38.21
CA MET A 1 -11.31 -64.05 -36.86
C MET A 1 -10.13 -64.02 -35.90
N LYS A 2 -10.14 -63.08 -34.94
CA LYS A 2 -9.15 -62.79 -33.86
C LYS A 2 -7.78 -62.24 -34.31
N SER A 3 -7.11 -61.32 -33.62
CA SER A 3 -7.48 -60.28 -32.65
C SER A 3 -6.21 -59.45 -32.40
N ALA A 4 -6.38 -58.16 -32.15
CA ALA A 4 -5.35 -57.16 -31.88
C ALA A 4 -4.54 -57.40 -30.58
N LYS A 5 -3.32 -56.86 -30.55
CA LYS A 5 -2.71 -56.31 -29.32
C LYS A 5 -2.04 -54.97 -29.64
N GLY A 6 -2.74 -53.89 -29.26
CA GLY A 6 -2.17 -52.56 -29.15
C GLY A 6 -1.31 -52.45 -27.89
N GLN A 7 -0.17 -51.77 -28.02
CA GLN A 7 0.56 -51.23 -26.88
C GLN A 7 -0.18 -49.98 -26.41
N ALA A 8 -0.72 -50.03 -25.19
CA ALA A 8 -1.25 -48.86 -24.51
C ALA A 8 -0.07 -48.06 -23.93
N PHE A 9 0.04 -46.80 -24.34
CA PHE A 9 0.82 -45.80 -23.62
C PHE A 9 0.19 -45.58 -22.24
N VAL A 10 0.93 -45.90 -21.19
CA VAL A 10 0.57 -45.52 -19.82
C VAL A 10 0.82 -44.02 -19.68
N THR A 11 -0.22 -43.21 -19.85
CA THR A 11 -0.22 -41.83 -19.37
C THR A 11 -0.35 -41.85 -17.85
N ASP A 12 0.75 -41.55 -17.15
CA ASP A 12 0.77 -41.27 -15.72
C ASP A 12 -0.08 -40.02 -15.44
N ALA A 13 -1.35 -40.25 -15.13
CA ALA A 13 -2.29 -39.24 -14.67
C ALA A 13 -2.28 -39.21 -13.15
N SER A 14 -1.22 -38.66 -12.55
CA SER A 14 -1.15 -38.43 -11.09
C SER A 14 -0.19 -37.30 -10.74
N LYS A 15 -0.41 -36.12 -11.33
CA LYS A 15 0.05 -34.87 -10.70
C LYS A 15 -1.18 -34.01 -10.40
N PRO A 16 -1.52 -33.75 -9.13
CA PRO A 16 -2.57 -32.79 -8.83
C PRO A 16 -2.13 -31.45 -9.38
N ILE A 17 -2.92 -30.90 -10.30
CA ILE A 17 -2.89 -29.47 -10.60
C ILE A 17 -3.39 -28.82 -9.31
N VAL A 18 -2.45 -28.42 -8.45
CA VAL A 18 -2.77 -27.48 -7.37
C VAL A 18 -3.29 -26.25 -8.10
N PRO A 19 -4.56 -25.86 -7.93
CA PRO A 19 -5.02 -24.59 -8.44
C PRO A 19 -4.12 -23.56 -7.76
N ASP A 20 -3.20 -22.99 -8.53
CA ASP A 20 -2.43 -21.83 -8.11
C ASP A 20 -3.45 -20.87 -7.54
N ALA A 21 -3.32 -20.61 -6.24
CA ALA A 21 -4.27 -19.83 -5.51
C ALA A 21 -4.29 -18.47 -6.20
N LEU A 22 -5.31 -18.24 -7.03
CA LEU A 22 -5.64 -16.93 -7.56
C LEU A 22 -5.80 -16.07 -6.32
N SER A 23 -4.71 -15.38 -5.98
CA SER A 23 -4.56 -14.66 -4.73
C SER A 23 -5.74 -13.71 -4.68
N ARG A 24 -6.71 -13.98 -3.80
CA ARG A 24 -7.85 -13.10 -3.64
C ARG A 24 -7.27 -11.71 -3.42
N SER A 25 -7.64 -10.76 -4.27
CA SER A 25 -7.18 -9.38 -4.12
C SER A 25 -7.42 -8.98 -2.65
N PRO A 26 -6.39 -8.48 -1.94
CA PRO A 26 -6.55 -8.06 -0.56
C PRO A 26 -7.75 -7.12 -0.45
N LEU A 27 -8.61 -7.34 0.55
CA LEU A 27 -9.75 -6.46 0.78
C LEU A 27 -9.22 -5.06 1.06
N ILE A 28 -9.51 -4.10 0.18
CA ILE A 28 -9.16 -2.70 0.39
C ILE A 28 -9.98 -2.21 1.57
N ARG A 29 -9.30 -1.72 2.61
CA ARG A 29 -9.93 -1.14 3.80
C ARG A 29 -9.93 0.38 3.68
N THR A 30 -11.08 1.01 3.85
CA THR A 30 -11.20 2.46 3.88
C THR A 30 -11.36 2.96 5.30
N VAL A 31 -10.61 3.98 5.68
CA VAL A 31 -10.70 4.66 6.99
C VAL A 31 -10.71 6.17 6.82
N GLU A 32 -11.30 6.90 7.76
CA GLU A 32 -11.19 8.37 7.81
C GLU A 32 -9.73 8.79 8.06
N PHE A 33 -9.32 9.92 7.51
CA PHE A 33 -7.97 10.45 7.75
C PHE A 33 -7.90 11.22 9.08
N ASP A 34 -7.90 10.47 10.18
CA ASP A 34 -7.71 10.97 11.53
C ASP A 34 -6.57 10.23 12.27
N THR A 35 -6.38 10.51 13.56
CA THR A 35 -5.31 9.89 14.35
C THR A 35 -5.40 8.37 14.45
N ARG A 36 -6.58 7.77 14.27
CA ARG A 36 -6.79 6.32 14.28
C ARG A 36 -6.30 5.64 13.00
N ALA A 37 -6.07 6.41 11.94
CA ALA A 37 -5.51 5.91 10.69
C ALA A 37 -3.98 5.76 10.72
N ILE A 38 -3.29 6.35 11.69
CA ILE A 38 -1.83 6.38 11.74
C ILE A 38 -1.22 4.97 11.83
N ASP A 39 -1.64 4.16 12.79
CA ASP A 39 -1.10 2.80 12.94
C ASP A 39 -1.43 1.90 11.73
N PRO A 40 -2.67 1.89 11.19
CA PRO A 40 -2.96 1.16 9.95
C PRO A 40 -2.13 1.60 8.74
N ILE A 41 -1.83 2.89 8.59
CA ILE A 41 -0.95 3.40 7.53
C ILE A 41 0.47 2.87 7.73
N ALA A 42 0.97 2.93 8.96
CA ALA A 42 2.30 2.45 9.34
C ALA A 42 2.45 0.95 9.04
N GLU A 43 1.44 0.16 9.40
CA GLU A 43 1.35 -1.27 9.16
C GLU A 43 1.42 -1.61 7.66
N VAL A 44 0.61 -0.94 6.82
CA VAL A 44 0.62 -1.18 5.37
C VAL A 44 1.97 -0.86 4.72
N LEU A 45 2.62 0.21 5.18
CA LEU A 45 3.92 0.63 4.68
C LEU A 45 5.09 -0.14 5.30
N ASP A 46 4.84 -0.96 6.32
CA ASP A 46 5.84 -1.73 7.09
C ASP A 46 6.90 -0.81 7.70
N VAL A 47 6.44 0.24 8.38
CA VAL A 47 7.29 1.27 9.02
C VAL A 47 6.74 1.67 10.38
N ALA A 48 7.59 2.30 11.19
CA ALA A 48 7.13 2.95 12.42
C ALA A 48 6.60 4.37 12.13
N ALA A 49 5.48 4.71 12.76
CA ALA A 49 5.04 6.09 12.89
C ALA A 49 5.72 6.73 14.10
N THR A 50 6.23 7.95 13.95
CA THR A 50 6.80 8.73 15.05
C THR A 50 6.10 10.08 15.13
N VAL A 51 5.99 10.65 16.33
CA VAL A 51 5.50 12.02 16.47
C VAL A 51 6.55 12.97 15.90
N ALA A 52 6.14 13.79 14.95
CA ALA A 52 7.01 14.77 14.33
C ALA A 52 7.22 15.98 15.26
N PRO A 53 8.37 16.68 15.20
CA PRO A 53 8.68 17.81 16.08
C PRO A 53 7.96 19.11 15.67
N PHE A 54 6.80 19.01 15.01
CA PHE A 54 5.98 20.15 14.60
C PHE A 54 4.89 20.41 15.65
N ARG A 55 4.51 21.67 15.82
CA ARG A 55 3.42 22.06 16.73
C ARG A 55 2.23 22.59 15.95
N LEU A 56 1.09 21.93 16.11
CA LEU A 56 -0.22 22.51 15.80
C LEU A 56 -0.99 22.72 17.11
N PRO A 57 -1.82 23.78 17.22
CA PRO A 57 -2.59 24.04 18.44
C PRO A 57 -3.51 22.90 18.87
N SER A 58 -4.02 22.11 17.92
CA SER A 58 -5.11 21.15 18.13
C SER A 58 -4.85 19.74 17.58
N SER A 59 -3.63 19.44 17.12
CA SER A 59 -3.37 18.15 16.48
C SER A 59 -1.92 17.70 16.56
N THR A 60 -1.73 16.38 16.65
CA THR A 60 -0.42 15.74 16.57
C THR A 60 -0.04 15.51 15.11
N VAL A 61 1.21 15.79 14.78
CA VAL A 61 1.78 15.54 13.46
C VAL A 61 2.62 14.27 13.56
N TRP A 62 2.50 13.40 12.56
CA TRP A 62 3.22 12.13 12.52
C TRP A 62 4.15 12.09 11.33
N GLN A 63 5.28 11.41 11.48
CA GLN A 63 6.26 11.22 10.42
C GLN A 63 6.67 9.75 10.32
N MET A 64 6.82 9.30 9.08
CA MET A 64 7.23 7.95 8.70
C MET A 64 8.33 8.06 7.66
N THR A 65 9.29 7.13 7.71
CA THR A 65 10.33 7.00 6.69
C THR A 65 10.11 5.69 5.94
N VAL A 66 9.71 5.79 4.67
CA VAL A 66 9.44 4.63 3.82
C VAL A 66 10.73 4.21 3.11
N PRO A 67 11.21 2.98 3.34
CA PRO A 67 12.39 2.47 2.65
C PRO A 67 12.07 2.24 1.18
N GLY A 68 13.06 2.48 0.32
CA GLY A 68 13.04 2.10 -1.08
C GLY A 68 13.77 0.80 -1.37
N ALA A 69 14.02 0.54 -2.65
CA ALA A 69 14.83 -0.59 -3.07
C ALA A 69 16.23 -0.55 -2.40
N ALA A 70 16.73 -1.71 -1.99
CA ALA A 70 18.00 -1.87 -1.28
C ALA A 70 18.12 -1.11 0.07
N GLY A 71 16.99 -0.82 0.73
CA GLY A 71 16.97 -0.33 2.12
C GLY A 71 17.35 1.13 2.32
N ARG A 72 17.55 1.90 1.24
CA ARG A 72 17.74 3.36 1.35
C ARG A 72 16.38 4.05 1.54
N PRO A 73 16.21 4.97 2.51
CA PRO A 73 15.01 5.79 2.59
C PRO A 73 14.75 6.53 1.28
N VAL A 74 13.57 6.39 0.69
CA VAL A 74 13.24 7.10 -0.56
C VAL A 74 12.06 8.05 -0.41
N ALA A 75 11.27 7.92 0.66
CA ALA A 75 10.20 8.85 0.94
C ALA A 75 10.06 9.11 2.45
N MET A 76 10.06 10.39 2.83
CA MET A 76 9.62 10.83 4.15
C MET A 76 8.18 11.31 4.03
N VAL A 77 7.27 10.67 4.75
CA VAL A 77 5.85 10.99 4.76
C VAL A 77 5.51 11.69 6.07
N THR A 78 4.96 12.89 5.99
CA THR A 78 4.46 13.64 7.15
C THR A 78 2.95 13.74 7.08
N LEU A 79 2.27 13.23 8.10
CA LEU A 79 0.82 13.13 8.19
C LEU A 79 0.30 14.22 9.13
N TRP A 80 -0.67 14.99 8.64
CA TRP A 80 -1.32 16.07 9.35
C TRP A 80 -2.84 15.84 9.41
N PRO A 81 -3.34 14.87 10.21
CA PRO A 81 -4.74 14.49 10.18
C PRO A 81 -5.68 15.64 10.61
N GLY A 82 -5.28 16.45 11.60
CA GLY A 82 -6.11 17.56 12.09
C GLY A 82 -6.37 18.69 11.09
N ILE A 83 -5.65 18.72 9.97
CA ILE A 83 -5.87 19.69 8.87
C ILE A 83 -6.02 19.00 7.50
N GLY A 84 -6.19 17.68 7.47
CA GLY A 84 -6.39 16.92 6.24
C GLY A 84 -5.23 17.05 5.24
N ARG A 85 -3.98 17.04 5.69
CA ARG A 85 -2.79 17.21 4.83
C ARG A 85 -1.80 16.06 4.95
N VAL A 86 -1.16 15.74 3.83
CA VAL A 86 -0.04 14.79 3.75
C VAL A 86 1.08 15.44 2.95
N ASP A 87 2.27 15.47 3.52
CA ASP A 87 3.48 15.88 2.80
C ASP A 87 4.34 14.66 2.52
N VAL A 88 4.90 14.59 1.31
CA VAL A 88 5.83 13.54 0.94
C VAL A 88 7.07 14.16 0.30
N VAL A 89 8.23 13.90 0.90
CA VAL A 89 9.53 14.26 0.35
C VAL A 89 10.18 12.99 -0.18
N ALA A 90 10.37 12.90 -1.50
CA ALA A 90 10.97 11.74 -2.14
C ALA A 90 12.02 12.17 -3.18
N GLY A 91 13.31 11.93 -2.86
CA GLY A 91 14.42 12.45 -3.66
C GLY A 91 14.38 13.97 -3.77
N GLN A 92 14.28 14.50 -4.99
CA GLN A 92 14.17 15.94 -5.27
C GLN A 92 12.71 16.43 -5.32
N ALA A 93 11.73 15.53 -5.25
CA ALA A 93 10.33 15.88 -5.32
C ALA A 93 9.76 16.11 -3.92
N THR A 94 8.96 17.18 -3.78
CA THR A 94 8.13 17.42 -2.60
C THR A 94 6.68 17.53 -3.06
N VAL A 95 5.81 16.70 -2.49
CA VAL A 95 4.37 16.75 -2.71
C VAL A 95 3.71 17.25 -1.43
N VAL A 96 2.87 18.27 -1.56
CA VAL A 96 1.97 18.75 -0.49
C VAL A 96 0.55 18.46 -0.93
N PHE A 97 -0.09 17.50 -0.28
CA PHE A 97 -1.41 17.00 -0.65
C PHE A 97 -2.42 17.33 0.45
N THR A 98 -3.18 18.41 0.27
CA THR A 98 -4.21 18.91 1.21
C THR A 98 -5.60 18.35 0.91
N GLY A 99 -6.57 18.56 1.80
CA GLY A 99 -7.97 18.16 1.60
C GLY A 99 -8.20 16.64 1.65
N VAL A 100 -7.30 15.90 2.29
CA VAL A 100 -7.43 14.46 2.49
C VAL A 100 -8.54 14.20 3.49
N VAL A 101 -9.52 13.40 3.08
CA VAL A 101 -10.68 13.06 3.91
C VAL A 101 -10.63 11.60 4.36
N ARG A 102 -10.12 10.70 3.51
CA ARG A 102 -10.07 9.27 3.80
C ARG A 102 -8.80 8.63 3.24
N VAL A 103 -8.52 7.44 3.73
CA VAL A 103 -7.38 6.62 3.33
C VAL A 103 -7.88 5.25 2.92
N GLU A 104 -7.48 4.82 1.73
CA GLU A 104 -7.66 3.45 1.25
C GLU A 104 -6.35 2.69 1.49
N LEU A 105 -6.44 1.63 2.28
CA LEU A 105 -5.34 0.78 2.71
C LEU A 105 -5.36 -0.47 1.82
N VAL A 106 -4.29 -0.67 1.05
CA VAL A 106 -4.09 -1.87 0.24
C VAL A 106 -3.03 -2.73 0.97
N PRO A 107 -3.44 -3.77 1.72
CA PRO A 107 -2.56 -4.50 2.64
C PRO A 107 -1.25 -4.95 2.00
N GLY A 108 -0.13 -4.55 2.60
CA GLY A 108 1.22 -4.91 2.16
C GLY A 108 1.68 -4.29 0.83
N VAL A 109 0.87 -3.43 0.21
CA VAL A 109 1.14 -2.85 -1.12
C VAL A 109 1.31 -1.35 -1.05
N GLU A 110 0.26 -0.60 -0.68
CA GLU A 110 0.27 0.85 -0.75
C GLU A 110 -0.84 1.50 0.08
N VAL A 111 -0.63 2.77 0.39
CA VAL A 111 -1.60 3.64 1.02
C VAL A 111 -2.04 4.69 0.01
N GLN A 112 -3.35 4.87 -0.13
CA GLN A 112 -3.93 5.87 -1.01
C GLN A 112 -4.69 6.93 -0.20
N PHE A 113 -4.15 8.14 -0.18
CA PHE A 113 -4.76 9.31 0.45
C PHE A 113 -5.73 9.97 -0.53
N ARG A 114 -7.01 10.01 -0.16
CA ARG A 114 -8.10 10.46 -1.04
C ARG A 114 -8.64 11.81 -0.58
N ARG A 115 -8.82 12.70 -1.56
CA ARG A 115 -9.65 13.89 -1.43
C ARG A 115 -11.13 13.53 -1.58
N ALA A 116 -12.01 14.49 -1.33
CA ALA A 116 -13.44 14.34 -1.64
C ALA A 116 -13.72 14.27 -3.16
N ASN A 117 -12.79 14.78 -3.99
CA ASN A 117 -12.82 14.62 -5.44
C ASN A 117 -12.14 13.30 -5.86
N ARG A 118 -11.84 13.14 -7.16
CA ARG A 118 -11.24 11.90 -7.69
C ARG A 118 -9.72 11.81 -7.53
N GLU A 119 -9.08 12.88 -7.05
CA GLU A 119 -7.64 12.95 -6.94
C GLU A 119 -7.11 12.08 -5.79
N VAL A 120 -5.91 11.54 -5.99
CA VAL A 120 -5.30 10.61 -5.04
C VAL A 120 -3.78 10.76 -5.00
N LEU A 121 -3.25 10.76 -3.79
CA LEU A 121 -1.83 10.56 -3.51
C LEU A 121 -1.62 9.10 -3.09
N ILE A 122 -0.75 8.39 -3.78
CA ILE A 122 -0.40 7.01 -3.49
C ILE A 122 1.03 6.96 -2.98
N VAL A 123 1.23 6.31 -1.84
CA VAL A 123 2.55 5.96 -1.30
C VAL A 123 2.62 4.45 -1.23
N ALA A 124 3.46 3.85 -2.07
CA ALA A 124 3.66 2.41 -2.08
C ALA A 124 4.70 1.97 -1.05
N ARG A 125 4.58 0.73 -0.58
CA ARG A 125 5.69 0.01 0.05
C ARG A 125 6.84 -0.06 -0.96
N GLY A 126 8.06 0.25 -0.51
CA GLY A 126 9.18 0.54 -1.42
C GLY A 126 9.28 2.01 -1.85
N GLY A 127 8.42 2.87 -1.30
CA GLY A 127 8.53 4.34 -1.30
C GLY A 127 8.33 5.03 -2.65
N ARG A 128 7.69 4.34 -3.61
CA ARG A 128 7.18 5.00 -4.82
C ARG A 128 6.03 5.94 -4.45
N VAL A 129 6.09 7.15 -4.98
CA VAL A 129 5.07 8.19 -4.76
C VAL A 129 4.40 8.52 -6.10
N ILE A 130 3.07 8.53 -6.13
CA ILE A 130 2.28 8.83 -7.33
C ILE A 130 1.18 9.82 -6.96
N VAL A 131 1.03 10.88 -7.74
CA VAL A 131 -0.15 11.77 -7.66
C VAL A 131 -0.96 11.56 -8.93
N ARG A 132 -2.27 11.29 -8.77
CA ARG A 132 -3.22 11.25 -9.88
C ARG A 132 -4.25 12.35 -9.68
N VAL A 133 -4.38 13.21 -10.69
CA VAL A 133 -5.34 14.32 -10.73
C VAL A 133 -6.40 14.09 -11.79
#